data_AF-B4UZB1-F1
#
_entry.id   AF-B4UZB1-F1
#
_cell.length_a   1.000
_cell.length_b   1.000
_cell.length_c   1.000
_cell.angle_alpha   90.00
_cell.angle_beta   90.00
_cell.angle_gamma   90.00
#
_symmetry.space_group_name_H-M   'P 1'
#
loop_
_entity.id
_entity.type
_entity.pdbx_description
1 polymer ?
#
loop_
_entity_poly.entity_id
_entity_poly.type
_entity_poly.pdbx_seq_one_letter_code
_entity_poly.pdbx_strand_id
1 'polypeptide(L)'
;MDLESVMAELLASRPAEFTAARDEYAARARRAGDKELAAAIAGLRKPTVAAWTAGLLARRRPDEAQGLLQLGEALRTAHRTLDAGQLRKLSHDQHVVIGELARTARALAAKAGQAVSEPVLHEVEQILHVVLADRDVAERWAAGRLVKVPDAVVGFTGLESEPGAAALDSKPVAVPASAATRQTSSRARKADPARDTERVRRERAQAARSELAEARAEADQLEAASAASQELADSEAAAVAAAEREVEAAKERLSQTRSASAKAAARQREAGRAASKARARVKTAARKAEKLTSAEG
;
A
#
# COMPACT_ATOMS: atom_id res chain seq x y z
N MET A 1 15.04 -34.29 0.17
CA MET A 1 15.04 -32.82 -0.03
C MET A 1 13.91 -32.56 -0.99
N ASP A 2 12.88 -31.83 -0.57
CA ASP A 2 11.80 -31.43 -1.48
C ASP A 2 12.03 -29.99 -1.94
N LEU A 3 11.42 -29.58 -3.06
CA LEU A 3 11.61 -28.25 -3.63
C LEU A 3 10.98 -27.15 -2.76
N GLU A 4 9.85 -27.44 -2.10
CA GLU A 4 9.06 -26.48 -1.33
C GLU A 4 9.78 -26.03 -0.05
N SER A 5 10.36 -26.96 0.69
CA SER A 5 11.20 -26.72 1.87
C SER A 5 12.44 -25.92 1.51
N VAL A 6 13.13 -26.28 0.43
CA VAL A 6 14.31 -25.53 -0.06
C VAL A 6 13.91 -24.11 -0.49
N MET A 7 12.80 -23.96 -1.19
CA MET A 7 12.29 -22.64 -1.57
C MET A 7 11.94 -21.80 -0.34
N ALA A 8 11.30 -22.37 0.68
CA ALA A 8 10.97 -21.66 1.91
C ALA A 8 12.23 -21.22 2.68
N GLU A 9 13.26 -22.06 2.76
CA GLU A 9 14.56 -21.73 3.37
C GLU A 9 15.30 -20.63 2.57
N LEU A 10 15.30 -20.73 1.25
CA LEU A 10 15.93 -19.74 0.36
C LEU A 10 15.24 -18.38 0.43
N LEU A 11 13.91 -18.34 0.35
CA LEU A 11 13.15 -17.09 0.43
C LEU A 11 13.16 -16.49 1.85
N ALA A 12 13.44 -17.28 2.89
CA ALA A 12 13.68 -16.78 4.24
C ALA A 12 15.08 -16.15 4.41
N SER A 13 16.04 -16.51 3.55
CA SER A 13 17.42 -16.00 3.58
C SER A 13 17.50 -14.58 3.02
N ARG A 14 18.52 -13.82 3.39
CA ARG A 14 18.64 -12.42 2.94
C ARG A 14 18.80 -12.36 1.42
N PRO A 15 18.26 -11.35 0.72
CA PRO A 15 18.39 -11.24 -0.74
C PRO A 15 19.86 -11.25 -1.22
N ALA A 16 20.80 -10.72 -0.42
CA ALA A 16 22.23 -10.74 -0.72
C ALA A 16 22.84 -12.15 -0.66
N GLU A 17 22.31 -13.05 0.18
CA GLU A 17 22.80 -14.42 0.39
C GLU A 17 22.09 -15.43 -0.51
N PHE A 18 20.93 -15.05 -1.05
CA PHE A 18 20.03 -15.93 -1.81
C PHE A 18 20.76 -16.70 -2.92
N THR A 19 21.55 -16.02 -3.75
CA THR A 19 22.23 -16.66 -4.89
C THR A 19 23.23 -17.71 -4.43
N ALA A 20 24.04 -17.39 -3.41
CA ALA A 20 25.03 -18.32 -2.89
C ALA A 20 24.37 -19.56 -2.26
N ALA A 21 23.34 -19.34 -1.44
CA ALA A 21 22.56 -20.43 -0.87
C ALA A 21 21.90 -21.29 -1.96
N ARG A 22 21.25 -20.66 -2.95
CA ARG A 22 20.58 -21.38 -4.06
C ARG A 22 21.55 -22.29 -4.80
N ASP A 23 22.74 -21.78 -5.09
CA ASP A 23 23.77 -22.54 -5.81
C ASP A 23 24.31 -23.70 -4.95
N GLU A 24 24.40 -23.53 -3.63
CA GLU A 24 24.75 -24.60 -2.69
C GLU A 24 23.68 -25.71 -2.63
N TYR A 25 22.40 -25.34 -2.49
CA TYR A 25 21.29 -26.30 -2.51
C TYR A 25 21.21 -27.04 -3.86
N ALA A 26 21.38 -26.33 -4.98
CA ALA A 26 21.43 -26.94 -6.30
C ALA A 26 22.61 -27.92 -6.44
N ALA A 27 23.79 -27.57 -5.92
CA ALA A 27 24.95 -28.46 -5.91
C ALA A 27 24.71 -29.70 -5.03
N ARG A 28 24.04 -29.54 -3.88
CA ARG A 28 23.67 -30.65 -2.99
C ARG A 28 22.68 -31.61 -3.65
N ALA A 29 21.68 -31.10 -4.35
CA ALA A 29 20.73 -31.92 -5.12
C ALA A 29 21.45 -32.70 -6.24
N ARG A 30 22.39 -32.07 -6.98
CA ARG A 30 23.22 -32.76 -7.98
C ARG A 30 24.06 -33.89 -7.38
N ARG A 31 24.69 -33.66 -6.21
CA ARG A 31 25.46 -34.69 -5.50
C ARG A 31 24.60 -35.86 -5.03
N ALA A 32 23.33 -35.61 -4.73
CA ALA A 32 22.35 -36.63 -4.38
C ALA A 32 21.78 -37.38 -5.60
N GLY A 33 22.18 -37.03 -6.82
CA GLY A 33 21.71 -37.66 -8.06
C GLY A 33 20.41 -37.08 -8.62
N ASP A 34 19.81 -36.09 -7.95
CA ASP A 34 18.53 -35.49 -8.34
C ASP A 34 18.76 -34.27 -9.25
N LYS A 35 18.88 -34.53 -10.55
CA LYS A 35 19.14 -33.51 -11.58
C LYS A 35 17.94 -32.60 -11.81
N GLU A 36 16.73 -33.11 -11.66
CA GLU A 36 15.49 -32.34 -11.85
C GLU A 36 15.30 -31.34 -10.72
N LEU A 37 15.45 -31.79 -9.47
CA LEU A 37 15.42 -30.89 -8.31
C LEU A 37 16.52 -29.83 -8.38
N ALA A 38 17.73 -30.20 -8.79
CA ALA A 38 18.81 -29.23 -8.96
C ALA A 38 18.51 -28.16 -10.01
N ALA A 39 17.88 -28.54 -11.13
CA ALA A 39 17.48 -27.60 -12.17
C ALA A 39 16.35 -26.67 -11.66
N ALA A 40 15.37 -27.23 -10.94
CA ALA A 40 14.29 -26.46 -10.33
C ALA A 40 14.82 -25.43 -9.32
N ILE A 41 15.73 -25.83 -8.42
CA ILE A 41 16.37 -24.92 -7.45
C ILE A 41 17.15 -23.81 -8.18
N ALA A 42 17.93 -24.15 -9.20
CA ALA A 42 18.70 -23.17 -9.97
C ALA A 42 17.80 -22.16 -10.72
N GLY A 43 16.60 -22.59 -11.11
CA GLY A 43 15.58 -21.74 -11.74
C GLY A 43 14.88 -20.76 -10.80
N LEU A 44 15.04 -20.90 -9.47
CA LEU A 44 14.42 -19.99 -8.50
C LEU A 44 14.96 -18.57 -8.67
N ARG A 45 14.02 -17.62 -8.73
CA ARG A 45 14.31 -16.19 -8.84
C ARG A 45 14.62 -15.59 -7.48
N LYS A 46 15.60 -14.69 -7.46
CA LYS A 46 15.93 -13.89 -6.28
C LYS A 46 14.77 -12.94 -5.97
N PRO A 47 14.24 -12.91 -4.74
CA PRO A 47 13.21 -11.97 -4.36
C PRO A 47 13.75 -10.52 -4.36
N THR A 48 12.90 -9.54 -4.69
CA THR A 48 13.21 -8.13 -4.45
C THR A 48 13.32 -7.87 -2.95
N VAL A 49 14.00 -6.78 -2.56
CA VAL A 49 14.13 -6.41 -1.14
C VAL A 49 12.75 -6.14 -0.53
N ALA A 50 11.85 -5.49 -1.27
CA ALA A 50 10.47 -5.25 -0.84
C ALA A 50 9.69 -6.56 -0.63
N ALA A 51 9.72 -7.48 -1.61
CA ALA A 51 9.02 -8.76 -1.52
C ALA A 51 9.54 -9.62 -0.35
N TRP A 52 10.86 -9.65 -0.16
CA TRP A 52 11.47 -10.33 0.98
C TRP A 52 11.07 -9.68 2.32
N THR A 53 11.08 -8.34 2.39
CA THR A 53 10.70 -7.60 3.61
C THR A 53 9.24 -7.84 3.99
N ALA A 54 8.34 -7.80 2.99
CA ALA A 54 6.93 -8.13 3.19
C ALA A 54 6.74 -9.59 3.60
N GLY A 55 7.44 -10.55 2.97
CA GLY A 55 7.37 -11.96 3.36
C GLY A 55 7.96 -12.24 4.76
N LEU A 56 8.96 -11.46 5.18
CA LEU A 56 9.54 -11.53 6.51
C LEU A 56 8.51 -11.14 7.59
N LEU A 57 7.67 -10.13 7.32
CA LEU A 57 6.54 -9.77 8.20
C LEU A 57 5.60 -10.97 8.39
N ALA A 58 5.14 -11.59 7.30
CA ALA A 58 4.24 -12.75 7.36
C ALA A 58 4.81 -13.90 8.21
N ARG A 59 6.11 -14.16 8.09
CA ARG A 59 6.79 -15.23 8.83
C ARG A 59 7.08 -14.91 10.30
N ARG A 60 7.41 -13.65 10.62
CA ARG A 60 7.86 -13.26 11.97
C ARG A 60 6.71 -12.74 12.83
N ARG A 61 5.61 -12.29 12.22
CA ARG A 61 4.41 -11.76 12.88
C ARG A 61 3.14 -12.41 12.29
N PRO A 62 2.93 -13.72 12.51
CA PRO A 62 1.79 -14.44 11.93
C PRO A 62 0.44 -13.86 12.34
N ASP A 63 0.30 -13.38 13.59
CA ASP A 63 -0.95 -12.79 14.09
C ASP A 63 -1.30 -11.48 13.36
N GLU A 64 -0.32 -10.60 13.18
CA GLU A 64 -0.48 -9.35 12.43
C GLU A 64 -0.79 -9.62 10.95
N ALA A 65 -0.15 -10.64 10.38
CA ALA A 65 -0.42 -11.07 9.02
C ALA A 65 -1.84 -11.64 8.86
N GLN A 66 -2.30 -12.44 9.82
CA GLN A 66 -3.67 -12.94 9.84
C GLN A 66 -4.69 -11.80 9.96
N GLY A 67 -4.40 -10.77 10.76
CA GLY A 67 -5.22 -9.56 10.84
C GLY A 67 -5.37 -8.86 9.49
N LEU A 68 -4.26 -8.69 8.74
CA LEU A 68 -4.31 -8.12 7.39
C LEU A 68 -5.13 -8.98 6.43
N LEU A 69 -4.98 -10.31 6.48
CA LEU A 69 -5.75 -11.23 5.63
C LEU A 69 -7.26 -11.16 5.90
N GLN A 70 -7.65 -11.04 7.17
CA GLN A 70 -9.05 -10.85 7.58
C GLN A 70 -9.61 -9.51 7.10
N LEU A 71 -8.84 -8.43 7.22
CA LEU A 71 -9.21 -7.11 6.68
C LEU A 71 -9.44 -7.18 5.17
N GLY A 72 -8.56 -7.86 4.43
CA GLY A 72 -8.70 -8.06 2.99
C GLY A 72 -9.99 -8.80 2.63
N GLU A 73 -10.35 -9.84 3.38
CA GLU A 73 -11.59 -10.57 3.14
C GLU A 73 -12.85 -9.75 3.45
N ALA A 74 -12.81 -8.95 4.52
CA ALA A 74 -13.89 -8.02 4.84
C ALA A 74 -14.08 -6.97 3.74
N LEU A 75 -12.98 -6.37 3.24
CA LEU A 75 -13.01 -5.41 2.13
C LEU A 75 -13.58 -6.04 0.85
N ARG A 76 -13.06 -7.20 0.44
CA ARG A 76 -13.57 -7.91 -0.75
C ARG A 76 -15.05 -8.28 -0.60
N THR A 77 -15.49 -8.66 0.60
CA THR A 77 -16.91 -8.92 0.87
C THR A 77 -17.75 -7.66 0.75
N ALA A 78 -17.33 -6.55 1.35
CA ALA A 78 -18.03 -5.26 1.28
C ALA A 78 -18.13 -4.74 -0.17
N HIS A 79 -17.08 -4.95 -0.99
CA HIS A 79 -17.11 -4.67 -2.42
C HIS A 79 -18.14 -5.52 -3.18
N ARG A 80 -18.22 -6.83 -2.88
CA ARG A 80 -19.22 -7.73 -3.48
C ARG A 80 -20.66 -7.37 -3.08
N THR A 81 -20.88 -6.90 -1.86
CA THR A 81 -22.21 -6.54 -1.34
C THR A 81 -22.60 -5.08 -1.56
N LEU A 82 -21.72 -4.26 -2.17
CA LEU A 82 -21.91 -2.83 -2.41
C LEU A 82 -22.25 -2.02 -1.14
N ASP A 83 -21.68 -2.41 0.02
CA ASP A 83 -21.90 -1.71 1.28
C ASP A 83 -20.99 -0.47 1.39
N ALA A 84 -21.50 0.66 0.88
CA ALA A 84 -20.76 1.93 0.86
C ALA A 84 -20.42 2.49 2.26
N GLY A 85 -21.13 2.06 3.31
CA GLY A 85 -20.87 2.48 4.70
C GLY A 85 -19.69 1.69 5.30
N GLN A 86 -19.68 0.37 5.11
CA GLN A 86 -18.55 -0.46 5.51
C GLN A 86 -17.29 -0.16 4.71
N LEU A 87 -17.41 0.07 3.39
CA LEU A 87 -16.27 0.42 2.54
C LEU A 87 -15.56 1.67 3.06
N ARG A 88 -16.29 2.76 3.34
CA ARG A 88 -15.66 3.99 3.86
C ARG A 88 -14.92 3.79 5.18
N LYS A 89 -15.49 3.00 6.09
CA LYS A 89 -14.85 2.70 7.38
C LYS A 89 -13.58 1.84 7.18
N LEU A 90 -13.69 0.76 6.42
CA LEU A 90 -12.60 -0.18 6.19
C LEU A 90 -11.46 0.44 5.35
N SER A 91 -11.76 1.36 4.43
CA SER A 91 -10.74 2.09 3.66
C SER A 91 -9.91 3.03 4.52
N HIS A 92 -10.51 3.67 5.55
CA HIS A 92 -9.74 4.50 6.48
C HIS A 92 -8.81 3.65 7.36
N ASP A 93 -9.34 2.54 7.90
CA ASP A 93 -8.58 1.61 8.73
C ASP A 93 -7.43 0.96 7.93
N GLN A 94 -7.62 0.74 6.63
CA GLN A 94 -6.63 0.15 5.73
C GLN A 94 -5.30 0.92 5.68
N HIS A 95 -5.32 2.23 5.43
CA HIS A 95 -4.08 3.00 5.28
C HIS A 95 -3.26 3.02 6.57
N VAL A 96 -3.93 3.14 7.72
CA VAL A 96 -3.28 3.13 9.04
C VAL A 96 -2.61 1.78 9.29
N VAL A 97 -3.35 0.68 9.09
CA VAL A 97 -2.82 -0.68 9.30
C VAL A 97 -1.64 -0.97 8.36
N ILE A 98 -1.73 -0.62 7.08
CA ILE A 98 -0.65 -0.85 6.13
C ILE A 98 0.62 -0.09 6.52
N GLY A 99 0.51 1.19 6.87
CA GLY A 99 1.66 1.98 7.28
C GLY A 99 2.34 1.43 8.55
N GLU A 100 1.54 0.96 9.52
CA GLU A 100 2.07 0.32 10.74
C GLU A 100 2.79 -1.01 10.45
N LEU A 101 2.20 -1.85 9.59
CA LEU A 101 2.78 -3.12 9.18
C LEU A 101 4.05 -2.93 8.35
N ALA A 102 4.09 -1.94 7.45
CA ALA A 102 5.27 -1.61 6.67
C ALA A 102 6.43 -1.15 7.58
N ARG A 103 6.16 -0.27 8.54
CA ARG A 103 7.15 0.14 9.57
C ARG A 103 7.65 -1.05 10.39
N THR A 104 6.76 -1.96 10.75
CA THR A 104 7.12 -3.20 11.46
C THR A 104 7.99 -4.11 10.61
N ALA A 105 7.67 -4.28 9.33
CA ALA A 105 8.45 -5.04 8.37
C ALA A 105 9.86 -4.45 8.20
N ARG A 106 9.98 -3.12 8.11
CA ARG A 106 11.27 -2.41 8.09
C ARG A 106 12.10 -2.67 9.35
N ALA A 107 11.48 -2.62 10.53
CA ALA A 107 12.17 -2.91 11.79
C ALA A 107 12.66 -4.37 11.86
N LEU A 108 11.88 -5.32 11.33
CA LEU A 108 12.28 -6.73 11.22
C LEU A 108 13.44 -6.92 10.24
N ALA A 109 13.40 -6.26 9.08
CA ALA A 109 14.47 -6.29 8.09
C ALA A 109 15.78 -5.74 8.67
N ALA A 110 15.71 -4.62 9.41
CA ALA A 110 16.86 -4.04 10.09
C ALA A 110 17.47 -5.01 11.13
N LYS A 111 16.65 -5.70 11.92
CA LYS A 111 17.11 -6.75 12.86
C LYS A 111 17.76 -7.94 12.14
N ALA A 112 17.33 -8.22 10.91
CA ALA A 112 17.93 -9.22 10.04
C ALA A 112 19.14 -8.68 9.24
N GLY A 113 19.63 -7.47 9.52
CA GLY A 113 20.80 -6.90 8.87
C GLY A 113 20.57 -6.43 7.44
N GLN A 114 19.33 -6.14 7.06
CA GLN A 114 18.95 -5.55 5.78
C GLN A 114 18.39 -4.15 6.00
N ALA A 115 19.10 -3.12 5.53
CA ALA A 115 18.58 -1.76 5.52
C ALA A 115 17.48 -1.65 4.44
N VAL A 116 16.41 -0.96 4.80
CA VAL A 116 15.26 -0.68 3.92
C VAL A 116 15.17 0.84 3.78
N SER A 117 15.33 1.32 2.55
CA SER A 117 15.17 2.74 2.21
C SER A 117 13.68 3.10 2.09
N GLU A 118 13.39 4.41 2.06
CA GLU A 118 12.01 4.89 1.93
C GLU A 118 11.30 4.41 0.64
N PRO A 119 11.96 4.40 -0.55
CA PRO A 119 11.33 3.85 -1.75
C PRO A 119 10.97 2.36 -1.62
N VAL A 120 11.84 1.56 -0.97
CA VAL A 120 11.56 0.13 -0.74
C VAL A 120 10.45 -0.04 0.29
N LEU A 121 10.33 0.86 1.27
CA LEU A 121 9.22 0.86 2.22
C LEU A 121 7.89 1.10 1.50
N HIS A 122 7.87 2.06 0.57
CA HIS A 122 6.70 2.31 -0.27
C HIS A 122 6.33 1.09 -1.14
N GLU A 123 7.30 0.41 -1.75
CA GLU A 123 7.05 -0.86 -2.44
C GLU A 123 6.46 -1.94 -1.51
N VAL A 124 6.90 -2.00 -0.24
CA VAL A 124 6.29 -2.90 0.75
C VAL A 124 4.84 -2.53 1.01
N GLU A 125 4.52 -1.25 1.18
CA GLU A 125 3.14 -0.78 1.33
C GLU A 125 2.28 -1.16 0.12
N GLN A 126 2.80 -0.97 -1.10
CA GLN A 126 2.13 -1.39 -2.34
C GLN A 126 1.82 -2.89 -2.34
N ILE A 127 2.79 -3.75 -1.96
CA ILE A 127 2.55 -5.19 -1.83
C ILE A 127 1.40 -5.47 -0.84
N LEU A 128 1.39 -4.82 0.32
CA LEU A 128 0.33 -5.02 1.32
C LEU A 128 -1.04 -4.55 0.82
N HIS A 129 -1.11 -3.49 0.01
CA HIS A 129 -2.33 -3.08 -0.67
C HIS A 129 -2.84 -4.17 -1.63
N VAL A 130 -1.96 -4.76 -2.44
CA VAL A 130 -2.36 -5.83 -3.37
C VAL A 130 -2.77 -7.09 -2.61
N VAL A 131 -2.15 -7.41 -1.48
CA VAL A 131 -2.56 -8.52 -0.59
C VAL A 131 -4.00 -8.36 -0.08
N LEU A 132 -4.44 -7.12 0.19
CA LEU A 132 -5.83 -6.87 0.56
C LEU A 132 -6.80 -7.04 -0.62
N ALA A 133 -6.34 -6.72 -1.83
CA ALA A 133 -7.14 -6.76 -3.05
C ALA A 133 -7.33 -8.16 -3.63
N ASP A 134 -6.26 -8.96 -3.63
CA ASP A 134 -6.17 -10.20 -4.38
C ASP A 134 -5.89 -11.36 -3.42
N ARG A 135 -6.83 -12.31 -3.40
CA ARG A 135 -6.74 -13.52 -2.57
C ARG A 135 -5.52 -14.39 -2.93
N ASP A 136 -5.21 -14.54 -4.21
CA ASP A 136 -4.11 -15.40 -4.68
C ASP A 136 -2.76 -14.76 -4.35
N VAL A 137 -2.67 -13.43 -4.37
CA VAL A 137 -1.50 -12.70 -3.86
C VAL A 137 -1.40 -12.85 -2.34
N ALA A 138 -2.52 -12.76 -1.62
CA ALA A 138 -2.56 -12.91 -0.18
C ALA A 138 -2.07 -14.29 0.30
N GLU A 139 -2.50 -15.36 -0.38
CA GLU A 139 -2.06 -16.73 -0.10
C GLU A 139 -0.56 -16.91 -0.38
N ARG A 140 -0.05 -16.36 -1.49
CA ARG A 140 1.40 -16.38 -1.81
C ARG A 140 2.23 -15.58 -0.82
N TRP A 141 1.73 -14.44 -0.36
CA TRP A 141 2.39 -13.61 0.65
C TRP A 141 2.45 -14.30 2.01
N ALA A 142 1.33 -14.87 2.46
CA ALA A 142 1.24 -15.62 3.71
C ALA A 142 2.18 -16.84 3.71
N ALA A 143 2.34 -17.49 2.56
CA ALA A 143 3.30 -18.57 2.35
C ALA A 143 4.76 -18.11 2.21
N GLY A 144 5.03 -16.79 2.17
CA GLY A 144 6.37 -16.23 1.98
C GLY A 144 6.95 -16.46 0.59
N ARG A 145 6.11 -16.62 -0.44
CA ARG A 145 6.49 -17.01 -1.81
C ARG A 145 6.56 -15.85 -2.80
N LEU A 146 6.48 -14.60 -2.33
CA LEU A 146 6.59 -13.44 -3.20
C LEU A 146 8.05 -13.19 -3.62
N VAL A 147 8.26 -13.06 -4.92
CA VAL A 147 9.59 -12.79 -5.52
C VAL A 147 9.72 -11.39 -6.13
N LYS A 148 8.59 -10.73 -6.40
CA LYS A 148 8.53 -9.35 -6.90
C LYS A 148 7.29 -8.65 -6.36
N VAL A 149 7.23 -7.33 -6.54
CA VAL A 149 6.00 -6.56 -6.34
C VAL A 149 4.94 -7.09 -7.33
N PRO A 150 3.77 -7.53 -6.86
CA PRO A 150 2.67 -7.94 -7.73
C PRO A 150 2.07 -6.74 -8.48
N ASP A 151 1.52 -7.00 -9.66
CA ASP A 151 0.84 -5.96 -10.45
C ASP A 151 -0.48 -5.58 -9.74
N ALA A 152 -0.79 -4.28 -9.68
CA ALA A 152 -1.96 -3.81 -8.93
C ALA A 152 -3.28 -4.14 -9.64
N VAL A 153 -4.31 -4.46 -8.87
CA VAL A 153 -5.67 -4.70 -9.39
C VAL A 153 -6.38 -3.36 -9.55
N VAL A 154 -6.60 -2.96 -10.81
CA VAL A 154 -7.34 -1.74 -11.16
C VAL A 154 -8.76 -1.79 -10.56
N GLY A 155 -9.13 -0.77 -9.78
CA GLY A 155 -10.49 -0.59 -9.25
C GLY A 155 -10.77 -1.14 -7.84
N PHE A 156 -9.78 -1.76 -7.17
CA PHE A 156 -9.87 -2.11 -5.74
C PHE A 156 -8.96 -1.24 -4.87
N THR A 157 -7.77 -0.94 -5.38
CA THR A 157 -6.88 0.04 -4.78
C THR A 157 -7.18 1.37 -5.45
N GLY A 158 -7.41 2.45 -4.68
CA GLY A 158 -7.49 3.82 -5.19
C GLY A 158 -6.18 4.35 -5.79
N LEU A 159 -5.35 3.44 -6.33
CA LEU A 159 -4.13 3.68 -7.07
C LEU A 159 -4.49 3.38 -8.53
N GLU A 160 -4.72 4.44 -9.29
CA GLU A 160 -4.69 4.37 -10.75
C GLU A 160 -3.30 3.87 -11.15
N SER A 161 -3.24 2.63 -11.64
CA SER A 161 -2.03 2.09 -12.24
C SER A 161 -2.04 2.44 -13.72
N GLU A 162 -1.18 3.37 -14.10
CA GLU A 162 -0.76 3.60 -15.48
C GLU A 162 -0.27 2.27 -16.10
N PRO A 163 -0.76 1.87 -17.29
CA PRO A 163 -0.36 0.62 -17.92
C PRO A 163 1.03 0.76 -18.57
N GLY A 164 2.08 0.35 -17.85
CA GLY A 164 3.46 0.34 -18.32
C GLY A 164 3.93 -1.03 -18.86
N ALA A 165 4.13 -1.09 -20.18
CA ALA A 165 5.07 -1.94 -20.90
C ALA A 165 4.81 -3.47 -20.98
N ALA A 166 4.03 -3.85 -22.00
CA ALA A 166 4.10 -5.18 -22.59
C ALA A 166 5.40 -5.37 -23.41
N ALA A 167 6.11 -6.45 -23.09
CA ALA A 167 6.88 -7.33 -23.97
C ALA A 167 7.97 -6.73 -24.88
N LEU A 168 9.23 -6.81 -24.41
CA LEU A 168 10.39 -6.98 -25.30
C LEU A 168 10.48 -8.46 -25.71
N ASP A 169 9.92 -8.78 -26.88
CA ASP A 169 10.08 -10.09 -27.49
C ASP A 169 11.49 -10.29 -28.04
N SER A 170 12.08 -11.39 -27.61
CA SER A 170 13.40 -11.87 -28.01
C SER A 170 13.34 -12.63 -29.34
N LYS A 171 14.35 -12.39 -30.18
CA LYS A 171 14.82 -13.15 -31.35
C LYS A 171 14.29 -14.59 -31.53
N PRO A 172 14.25 -15.04 -32.80
CA PRO A 172 15.16 -16.14 -33.17
C PRO A 172 16.03 -15.84 -34.40
N VAL A 173 17.28 -16.31 -34.30
CA VAL A 173 18.25 -16.44 -35.40
C VAL A 173 17.85 -17.64 -36.26
N ALA A 174 17.79 -17.48 -37.57
CA ALA A 174 17.79 -18.58 -38.53
C ALA A 174 18.80 -18.31 -39.65
N VAL A 175 19.78 -19.21 -39.76
CA VAL A 175 20.62 -19.41 -40.94
C VAL A 175 19.81 -20.22 -41.95
N PRO A 176 20.07 -20.07 -43.27
CA PRO A 176 20.76 -21.19 -43.90
C PRO A 176 21.84 -20.78 -44.92
N ALA A 177 22.82 -21.66 -45.06
CA ALA A 177 23.77 -21.69 -46.16
C ALA A 177 23.09 -22.25 -47.43
N SER A 178 23.41 -21.69 -48.60
CA SER A 178 23.83 -22.48 -49.78
C SER A 178 24.31 -21.56 -50.91
N ALA A 179 25.36 -22.03 -51.57
CA ALA A 179 26.07 -21.45 -52.69
C ALA A 179 25.23 -21.31 -53.97
N ALA A 180 25.53 -20.28 -54.78
CA ALA A 180 25.73 -20.44 -56.23
C ALA A 180 26.39 -19.18 -56.84
N THR A 181 27.52 -19.43 -57.51
CA THR A 181 28.32 -18.52 -58.34
C THR A 181 27.53 -17.91 -59.49
N ARG A 182 27.72 -16.61 -59.76
CA ARG A 182 27.83 -16.06 -61.12
C ARG A 182 28.55 -14.70 -61.13
N GLN A 183 29.73 -14.70 -61.74
CA GLN A 183 30.47 -13.52 -62.14
C GLN A 183 29.66 -12.71 -63.17
N THR A 184 29.54 -11.40 -62.97
CA THR A 184 29.50 -10.42 -64.07
C THR A 184 30.08 -9.07 -63.62
N SER A 185 31.17 -8.70 -64.29
CA SER A 185 31.53 -7.34 -64.74
C SER A 185 31.51 -6.15 -63.76
N SER A 186 32.72 -5.75 -63.39
CA SER A 186 33.26 -4.38 -63.55
C SER A 186 32.25 -3.22 -63.60
N ARG A 187 32.10 -2.51 -62.46
CA ARG A 187 32.20 -1.04 -62.43
C ARG A 187 32.42 -0.57 -61.00
N ALA A 188 33.68 -0.40 -60.62
CA ALA A 188 34.05 0.36 -59.43
C ALA A 188 33.65 1.83 -59.65
N ARG A 189 32.42 2.17 -59.25
CA ARG A 189 32.09 3.57 -58.92
C ARG A 189 32.76 3.83 -57.59
N LYS A 190 33.82 4.65 -57.60
CA LYS A 190 34.41 5.23 -56.39
C LYS A 190 33.27 5.92 -55.63
N ALA A 191 32.79 5.28 -54.56
CA ALA A 191 31.95 5.93 -53.57
C ALA A 191 32.85 6.95 -52.86
N ASP A 192 32.43 8.21 -52.88
CA ASP A 192 33.15 9.32 -52.31
C ASP A 192 33.11 9.20 -50.77
N PRO A 193 34.22 8.89 -50.07
CA PRO A 193 34.21 8.64 -48.63
C PRO A 193 33.73 9.87 -47.82
N ALA A 194 33.73 11.06 -48.41
CA ALA A 194 33.20 12.28 -47.81
C ALA A 194 31.65 12.32 -47.75
N ARG A 195 30.93 11.61 -48.64
CA ARG A 195 29.46 11.55 -48.62
C ARG A 195 28.92 10.54 -47.59
N ASP A 196 29.67 9.47 -47.33
CA ASP A 196 29.31 8.50 -46.28
C ASP A 196 29.51 9.07 -44.88
N THR A 197 30.56 9.87 -44.64
CA THR A 197 30.81 10.50 -43.33
C THR A 197 29.77 11.57 -42.98
N GLU A 198 29.33 12.37 -43.95
CA GLU A 198 28.27 13.38 -43.75
C GLU A 198 26.91 12.74 -43.47
N ARG A 199 26.58 11.60 -44.11
CA ARG A 199 25.36 10.85 -43.82
C ARG A 199 25.35 10.31 -42.38
N VAL A 200 26.44 9.67 -41.96
CA VAL A 200 26.59 9.15 -40.59
C VAL A 200 26.53 10.28 -39.56
N ARG A 201 27.10 11.46 -39.85
CA ARG A 201 27.03 12.63 -38.96
C ARG A 201 25.60 13.15 -38.81
N ARG A 202 24.81 13.19 -39.90
CA ARG A 202 23.39 13.59 -39.86
C ARG A 202 22.52 12.60 -39.11
N GLU A 203 22.71 11.31 -39.34
CA GLU A 203 22.00 10.25 -38.61
C GLU A 203 22.28 10.34 -37.10
N ARG A 204 23.54 10.53 -36.70
CA ARG A 204 23.90 10.76 -35.28
C ARG A 204 23.29 12.02 -34.71
N ALA A 205 23.29 13.13 -35.46
CA ALA A 205 22.66 14.38 -35.03
C ALA A 205 21.14 14.25 -34.90
N GLN A 206 20.49 13.46 -35.75
CA GLN A 206 19.06 13.18 -35.67
C GLN A 206 18.73 12.28 -34.49
N ALA A 207 19.52 11.23 -34.25
CA ALA A 207 19.39 10.36 -33.08
C ALA A 207 19.51 11.16 -31.77
N ALA A 208 20.55 12.00 -31.65
CA ALA A 208 20.74 12.86 -30.48
C ALA A 208 19.59 13.87 -30.27
N ARG A 209 18.93 14.33 -31.35
CA ARG A 209 17.75 15.18 -31.26
C ARG A 209 16.50 14.42 -30.80
N SER A 210 16.32 13.17 -31.24
CA SER A 210 15.23 12.32 -30.76
C SER A 210 15.38 12.03 -29.27
N GLU A 211 16.58 11.64 -28.85
CA GLU A 211 16.91 11.36 -27.45
C GLU A 211 16.69 12.59 -26.56
N LEU A 212 17.09 13.79 -27.02
CA LEU A 212 16.81 15.03 -26.30
C LEU A 212 15.30 15.33 -26.21
N ALA A 213 14.53 15.06 -27.27
CA ALA A 213 13.08 15.28 -27.28
C ALA A 213 12.36 14.30 -26.34
N GLU A 214 12.77 13.04 -26.32
CA GLU A 214 12.27 12.00 -25.42
C GLU A 214 12.58 12.34 -23.96
N ALA A 215 13.83 12.72 -23.66
CA ALA A 215 14.24 13.13 -22.31
C ALA A 215 13.49 14.38 -21.81
N ARG A 216 13.16 15.32 -22.71
CA ARG A 216 12.33 16.49 -22.37
C ARG A 216 10.88 16.10 -22.09
N ALA A 217 10.30 15.24 -22.92
CA ALA A 217 8.93 14.77 -22.70
C ALA A 217 8.81 14.00 -21.38
N GLU A 218 9.81 13.18 -21.03
CA GLU A 218 9.87 12.48 -19.75
C GLU A 218 9.98 13.47 -18.57
N ALA A 219 10.84 14.49 -18.68
CA ALA A 219 10.97 15.53 -17.66
C ALA A 219 9.65 16.30 -17.46
N ASP A 220 9.00 16.73 -18.55
CA ASP A 220 7.72 17.44 -18.50
C ASP A 220 6.62 16.57 -17.86
N GLN A 221 6.60 15.26 -18.15
CA GLN A 221 5.67 14.32 -17.53
C GLN A 221 5.91 14.16 -16.03
N LEU A 222 7.17 14.06 -15.60
CA LEU A 222 7.53 13.96 -14.19
C LEU A 222 7.20 15.24 -13.42
N GLU A 223 7.44 16.41 -14.02
CA GLU A 223 7.05 17.70 -13.44
C GLU A 223 5.52 17.82 -13.31
N ALA A 224 4.77 17.42 -14.33
CA ALA A 224 3.31 17.41 -14.28
C ALA A 224 2.76 16.44 -13.21
N ALA A 225 3.33 15.24 -13.10
CA ALA A 225 2.97 14.27 -12.06
C ALA A 225 3.28 14.79 -10.66
N SER A 226 4.44 15.44 -10.47
CA SER A 226 4.80 16.07 -9.20
C SER A 226 3.85 17.22 -8.83
N ALA A 227 3.46 18.05 -9.80
CA ALA A 227 2.52 19.14 -9.58
C ALA A 227 1.13 18.62 -9.17
N ALA A 228 0.63 17.58 -9.86
CA ALA A 228 -0.63 16.95 -9.52
C ALA A 228 -0.61 16.30 -8.12
N SER A 229 0.51 15.65 -7.76
CA SER A 229 0.69 15.08 -6.42
C SER A 229 0.72 16.16 -5.33
N GLN A 230 1.32 17.32 -5.60
CA GLN A 230 1.36 18.43 -4.66
C GLN A 230 -0.03 19.06 -4.48
N GLU A 231 -0.79 19.25 -5.56
CA GLU A 231 -2.16 19.76 -5.50
C GLU A 231 -3.08 18.83 -4.70
N LEU A 232 -2.94 17.52 -4.89
CA LEU A 232 -3.66 16.52 -4.08
C LEU A 232 -3.30 16.64 -2.60
N ALA A 233 -2.00 16.69 -2.27
CA ALA A 233 -1.53 16.84 -0.89
C ALA A 233 -2.04 18.13 -0.22
N ASP A 234 -2.03 19.24 -0.95
CA ASP A 234 -2.54 20.53 -0.47
C ASP A 234 -4.07 20.48 -0.24
N SER A 235 -4.81 19.78 -1.11
CA SER A 235 -6.26 19.57 -0.96
C SER A 235 -6.60 18.71 0.27
N GLU A 236 -5.82 17.65 0.51
CA GLU A 236 -5.98 16.79 1.69
C GLU A 236 -5.63 17.54 2.97
N ALA A 237 -4.55 18.32 2.98
CA ALA A 237 -4.18 19.17 4.10
C ALA A 237 -5.29 20.19 4.42
N ALA A 238 -5.90 20.79 3.39
CA ALA A 238 -7.04 21.69 3.56
C ALA A 238 -8.28 20.98 4.14
N ALA A 239 -8.55 19.75 3.72
CA ALA A 239 -9.65 18.94 4.25
C ALA A 239 -9.44 18.57 5.72
N VAL A 240 -8.20 18.21 6.11
CA VAL A 240 -7.83 17.95 7.51
C VAL A 240 -8.03 19.22 8.36
N ALA A 241 -7.52 20.37 7.91
CA ALA A 241 -7.69 21.64 8.62
C ALA A 241 -9.16 22.08 8.74
N ALA A 242 -10.03 21.70 7.79
CA ALA A 242 -11.47 21.91 7.91
C ALA A 242 -12.09 21.00 8.97
N ALA A 243 -11.76 19.70 8.96
CA ALA A 243 -12.26 18.73 9.93
C ALA A 243 -11.84 19.08 11.38
N GLU A 244 -10.60 19.53 11.59
CA GLU A 244 -10.12 19.98 12.90
C GLU A 244 -10.93 21.16 13.44
N ARG A 245 -11.26 22.15 12.57
CA ARG A 245 -12.11 23.28 12.94
C ARG A 245 -13.53 22.85 13.31
N GLU A 246 -14.09 21.87 12.60
CA GLU A 246 -15.41 21.31 12.93
C GLU A 246 -15.41 20.59 14.28
N VAL A 247 -14.35 19.82 14.57
CA VAL A 247 -14.17 19.13 15.85
C VAL A 247 -14.09 20.14 16.99
N GLU A 248 -13.33 21.22 16.83
CA GLU A 248 -13.20 22.24 17.88
C GLU A 248 -14.53 22.97 18.11
N ALA A 249 -15.23 23.35 17.04
CA ALA A 249 -16.57 23.93 17.15
C ALA A 249 -17.60 22.96 17.78
N ALA A 250 -17.45 21.64 17.55
CA ALA A 250 -18.29 20.64 18.21
C ALA A 250 -17.99 20.52 19.70
N LYS A 251 -16.72 20.58 20.12
CA LYS A 251 -16.32 20.58 21.54
C LYS A 251 -16.84 21.82 22.26
N GLU A 252 -16.75 22.99 21.65
CA GLU A 252 -17.28 24.23 22.21
C GLU A 252 -18.79 24.14 22.42
N ARG A 253 -19.55 23.67 21.41
CA ARG A 253 -20.99 23.42 21.52
C ARG A 253 -21.31 22.44 22.64
N LEU A 254 -20.57 21.32 22.75
CA LEU A 254 -20.74 20.35 23.83
C LEU A 254 -20.51 20.97 25.21
N SER A 255 -19.48 21.79 25.36
CA SER A 255 -19.18 22.51 26.60
C SER A 255 -20.32 23.48 26.98
N GLN A 256 -20.82 24.25 26.01
CA GLN A 256 -21.95 25.16 26.21
C GLN A 256 -23.22 24.41 26.61
N THR A 257 -23.56 23.30 25.93
CA THR A 257 -24.72 22.47 26.26
C THR A 257 -24.60 21.85 27.66
N ARG A 258 -23.41 21.36 28.04
CA ARG A 258 -23.16 20.85 29.40
C ARG A 258 -23.35 21.93 30.46
N SER A 259 -22.84 23.13 30.23
CA SER A 259 -23.01 24.28 31.13
C SER A 259 -24.49 24.68 31.26
N ALA A 260 -25.22 24.73 30.14
CA ALA A 260 -26.66 25.01 30.13
C ALA A 260 -27.46 23.94 30.89
N SER A 261 -27.14 22.66 30.68
CA SER A 261 -27.76 21.54 31.38
C SER A 261 -27.50 21.60 32.89
N ALA A 262 -26.27 21.89 33.31
CA ALA A 262 -25.92 22.05 34.72
C ALA A 262 -26.69 23.21 35.38
N LYS A 263 -26.83 24.34 34.68
CA LYS A 263 -27.63 25.49 35.14
C LYS A 263 -29.12 25.12 35.25
N ALA A 264 -29.68 24.41 34.26
CA ALA A 264 -31.06 23.95 34.30
C ALA A 264 -31.31 23.00 35.48
N ALA A 265 -30.40 22.05 35.72
CA ALA A 265 -30.47 21.13 36.86
C ALA A 265 -30.34 21.86 38.22
N ALA A 266 -29.52 22.92 38.30
CA ALA A 266 -29.45 23.77 39.49
C ALA A 266 -30.79 24.48 39.76
N ARG A 267 -31.37 25.12 38.73
CA ARG A 267 -32.69 25.78 38.82
C ARG A 267 -33.80 24.81 39.21
N GLN A 268 -33.82 23.61 38.65
CA GLN A 268 -34.79 22.57 39.00
C GLN A 268 -34.68 22.17 40.48
N ARG A 269 -33.45 22.00 41.00
CA ARG A 269 -33.23 21.68 42.42
C ARG A 269 -33.66 22.81 43.34
N GLU A 270 -33.41 24.06 42.96
CA GLU A 270 -33.86 25.23 43.71
C GLU A 270 -35.39 25.34 43.72
N ALA A 271 -36.04 25.21 42.56
CA ALA A 271 -37.50 25.19 42.46
C ALA A 271 -38.12 24.05 43.29
N GLY A 272 -37.51 22.86 43.27
CA GLY A 272 -37.93 21.73 44.10
C GLY A 272 -37.83 22.02 45.60
N ARG A 273 -36.75 22.65 46.05
CA ARG A 273 -36.58 23.11 47.45
C ARG A 273 -37.62 24.15 47.82
N ALA A 274 -37.87 25.14 46.96
CA ALA A 274 -38.88 26.18 47.18
C ALA A 274 -40.30 25.57 47.28
N ALA A 275 -40.64 24.65 46.37
CA ALA A 275 -41.91 23.93 46.39
C ALA A 275 -42.08 23.10 47.68
N SER A 276 -41.03 22.40 48.13
CA SER A 276 -41.07 21.65 49.38
C SER A 276 -41.30 22.57 50.59
N LYS A 277 -40.63 23.72 50.65
CA LYS A 277 -40.81 24.72 51.71
C LYS A 277 -42.23 25.31 51.70
N ALA A 278 -42.79 25.59 50.52
CA ALA A 278 -44.16 26.06 50.37
C ALA A 278 -45.17 25.01 50.87
N ARG A 279 -45.01 23.73 50.47
CA ARG A 279 -45.85 22.62 50.94
C ARG A 279 -45.79 22.46 52.47
N ALA A 280 -44.59 22.58 53.06
CA ALA A 280 -44.43 22.52 54.51
C ALA A 280 -45.17 23.67 55.21
N ARG A 281 -45.10 24.90 54.68
CA ARG A 281 -45.85 26.06 55.22
C ARG A 281 -47.37 25.84 55.14
N VAL A 282 -47.88 25.34 54.01
CA VAL A 282 -49.31 25.00 53.85
C VAL A 282 -49.73 23.97 54.88
N LYS A 283 -48.96 22.89 55.07
CA LYS A 283 -49.25 21.85 56.08
C LYS A 283 -49.28 22.41 57.50
N THR A 284 -48.34 23.28 57.85
CA THR A 284 -48.31 23.92 59.18
C THR A 284 -49.49 24.88 59.37
N ALA A 285 -49.83 25.67 58.36
CA ALA A 285 -50.98 26.59 58.41
C ALA A 285 -52.31 25.83 58.54
N ALA A 286 -52.50 24.75 57.78
CA ALA A 286 -53.68 23.89 57.87
C ALA A 286 -53.85 23.31 59.29
N ARG A 287 -52.77 22.76 59.87
CA ARG A 287 -52.77 22.27 61.27
C ARG A 287 -53.11 23.35 62.29
N LYS A 288 -52.67 24.60 62.07
CA LYS A 288 -52.98 25.71 62.96
C LYS A 288 -54.45 26.11 62.85
N ALA A 289 -55.00 26.16 61.63
CA ALA A 289 -56.41 26.46 61.39
C ALA A 289 -57.31 25.41 62.07
N GLU A 290 -57.02 24.12 61.87
CA GLU A 290 -57.77 22.99 62.46
C GLU A 290 -57.79 23.02 63.99
N LYS A 291 -56.66 23.41 64.62
CA LYS A 291 -56.58 23.60 66.08
C LYS A 291 -57.44 24.75 66.59
N LEU A 292 -57.48 25.87 65.86
CA LEU A 292 -58.28 27.03 66.26
C LEU A 292 -59.77 26.73 66.14
N THR A 293 -60.19 26.10 65.04
CA THR A 293 -61.60 25.72 64.83
C THR A 293 -62.09 24.65 65.80
N SER A 294 -61.21 23.78 66.30
CA SER A 294 -61.55 22.75 67.30
C SER A 294 -61.58 23.26 68.74
N ALA A 295 -61.10 24.48 69.00
CA ALA A 295 -61.11 25.10 70.33
C ALA A 295 -62.32 26.03 70.56
N GLU A 296 -63.06 26.35 69.49
CA GLU A 296 -64.25 27.21 69.51
C GLU A 296 -65.57 26.43 69.52
N GLY A 297 -65.54 25.10 69.41
CA GLY A 297 -66.71 24.20 69.49
C GLY A 297 -66.65 23.29 70.70
#